data_AF-A0A2H0DSK4-F1
#
_entry.id   AF-A0A2H0DSK4-F1
#
_cell.length_a   1.000
_cell.length_b   1.000
_cell.length_c   1.000
_cell.angle_alpha   90.00
_cell.angle_beta   90.00
_cell.angle_gamma   90.00
#
_symmetry.space_group_name_H-M   'P 1'
#
loop_
_entity.id
_entity.type
_entity.pdbx_description
1 polymer ?
#
loop_
_entity_poly.entity_id
_entity_poly.type
_entity_poly.pdbx_seq_one_letter_code
_entity_poly.pdbx_strand_id
1 'polypeptide(L)'
;MKRVFAEGRKSVRADLICWILAAEGTRARLAISMSRKVGTAVRRNRIKRLLRESFRLNRDRIRPAADIVVYPRPGCRWTRLDHAEAAFLDLLKRSGALRERCEPS
;
A
#
# COMPACT_ATOMS: atom_id res chain seq x y z
N MET A 1 -1.26 9.88 -10.17
CA MET A 1 -0.13 9.55 -9.26
C MET A 1 0.61 10.80 -8.76
N LYS A 2 0.94 11.80 -9.59
CA LYS A 2 1.64 13.04 -9.17
C LYS A 2 1.03 13.71 -7.93
N ARG A 3 -0.31 13.88 -7.91
CA ARG A 3 -1.06 14.46 -6.79
C ARG A 3 -0.85 13.72 -5.45
N VAL A 4 -0.89 12.39 -5.46
CA VAL A 4 -0.72 11.57 -4.25
C VAL A 4 0.69 11.70 -3.66
N PHE A 5 1.72 11.89 -4.49
CA PHE A 5 3.07 12.15 -3.99
C PHE A 5 3.24 13.54 -3.39
N ALA A 6 2.49 14.53 -3.88
CA ALA A 6 2.57 15.93 -3.43
C ALA A 6 1.72 16.20 -2.18
N GLU A 7 0.48 15.71 -2.17
CA GLU A 7 -0.53 16.02 -1.13
C GLU A 7 -0.81 14.84 -0.19
N GLY A 8 -0.43 13.62 -0.58
CA GLY A 8 -0.76 12.42 0.18
C GLY A 8 0.03 12.34 1.49
N ARG A 9 -0.64 11.87 2.54
CA ARG A 9 0.00 11.57 3.82
C ARG A 9 1.02 10.45 3.61
N LYS A 10 2.29 10.76 3.84
CA LYS A 10 3.41 9.83 3.73
C LYS A 10 3.59 9.03 5.03
N SER A 11 3.82 7.73 4.90
CA SER A 11 4.19 6.84 6.01
C SER A 11 5.34 5.93 5.57
N VAL A 12 6.31 5.71 6.45
CA VAL A 12 7.61 5.12 6.09
C VAL A 12 7.95 3.93 6.99
N ARG A 13 8.44 2.87 6.37
CA ARG A 13 9.14 1.74 6.99
C ARG A 13 10.53 1.56 6.34
N ALA A 14 11.30 0.63 6.89
CA ALA A 14 12.60 0.23 6.33
C ALA A 14 12.45 -0.39 4.92
N ASP A 15 11.39 -1.14 4.69
CA ASP A 15 11.15 -1.94 3.47
C ASP A 15 10.06 -1.39 2.55
N LEU A 16 9.17 -0.52 3.05
CA LEU A 16 8.03 0.03 2.30
C LEU A 16 7.79 1.51 2.65
N ILE A 17 7.39 2.29 1.66
CA ILE A 17 6.83 3.63 1.84
C ILE A 17 5.42 3.63 1.27
N CYS A 18 4.51 4.38 1.89
CA CYS A 18 3.17 4.58 1.39
C CYS A 18 2.81 6.08 1.41
N TRP A 19 2.02 6.50 0.43
CA TRP A 19 1.30 7.77 0.41
C TRP A 19 -0.18 7.48 0.25
N ILE A 20 -1.00 8.17 1.03
CA ILE A 20 -2.45 8.02 0.97
C ILE A 20 -3.08 9.40 0.88
N LEU A 21 -3.97 9.56 -0.10
CA LEU A 21 -4.73 10.77 -0.32
C LEU A 21 -6.21 10.40 -0.41
N ALA A 22 -7.07 11.20 0.23
CA ALA A 22 -8.50 11.09 0.01
C ALA A 22 -8.82 11.38 -1.47
N ALA A 23 -9.68 10.57 -2.05
CA ALA A 23 -10.07 10.61 -3.43
C ALA A 23 -11.60 10.62 -3.54
N GLU A 24 -12.09 10.76 -4.76
CA GLU A 24 -13.52 10.62 -5.08
C GLU A 24 -13.85 9.16 -5.42
N GLY A 25 -15.12 8.80 -5.27
CA GLY A 25 -15.67 7.48 -5.61
C GLY A 25 -15.94 6.59 -4.38
N THR A 26 -16.22 5.30 -4.63
CA THR A 26 -16.72 4.39 -3.58
C THR A 26 -15.69 3.40 -3.08
N ARG A 27 -14.51 3.32 -3.72
CA ARG A 27 -13.54 2.25 -3.49
C ARG A 27 -12.13 2.79 -3.42
N ALA A 28 -11.31 2.21 -2.54
CA ALA A 28 -9.88 2.47 -2.52
C ALA A 28 -9.22 1.98 -3.82
N ARG A 29 -8.18 2.69 -4.26
CA ARG A 29 -7.35 2.39 -5.43
C ARG A 29 -5.90 2.25 -5.01
N LEU A 30 -5.22 1.21 -5.52
CA LEU A 30 -3.81 0.98 -5.28
C LEU A 30 -3.01 1.26 -6.54
N ALA A 31 -1.92 2.00 -6.39
CA ALA A 31 -0.85 2.09 -7.37
C ALA A 31 0.50 1.71 -6.73
N ILE A 32 1.33 0.99 -7.49
CA ILE A 32 2.65 0.53 -7.01
C ILE A 32 3.72 1.18 -7.87
N SER A 33 4.62 1.93 -7.22
CA SER A 33 5.82 2.49 -7.85
C SER A 33 7.06 1.80 -7.29
N MET A 34 8.06 1.51 -8.12
CA MET A 34 9.29 0.83 -7.66
C MET A 34 10.50 1.25 -8.50
N SER A 35 11.63 1.47 -7.83
CA SER A 35 12.91 1.67 -8.51
C SER A 35 13.47 0.37 -9.09
N ARG A 36 14.29 0.48 -10.14
CA ARG A 36 15.11 -0.64 -10.66
C ARG A 36 16.09 -1.16 -9.59
N LYS A 37 16.48 -0.32 -8.61
CA LYS A 37 17.36 -0.67 -7.48
C LYS A 37 16.75 -1.69 -6.50
N VAL A 38 15.45 -1.98 -6.59
CA VAL A 38 14.79 -3.00 -5.75
C VAL A 38 15.25 -4.41 -6.13
N GLY A 39 15.60 -4.65 -7.40
CA GLY A 39 16.14 -5.92 -7.88
C GLY A 39 15.67 -6.28 -9.29
N THR A 40 15.89 -7.55 -9.66
CA THR A 40 15.55 -8.09 -10.98
C THR A 40 14.06 -7.94 -11.31
N ALA A 41 13.72 -8.04 -12.60
CA ALA A 41 12.33 -7.99 -13.04
C ALA A 41 11.44 -9.03 -12.34
N VAL A 42 11.96 -10.25 -12.15
CA VAL A 42 11.25 -11.35 -11.44
C VAL A 42 10.98 -10.97 -9.98
N ARG A 43 12.00 -10.50 -9.24
CA ARG A 43 11.84 -10.08 -7.84
C ARG A 43 10.84 -8.93 -7.71
N ARG A 44 10.93 -7.93 -8.58
CA ARG A 44 9.99 -6.80 -8.65
C ARG A 44 8.56 -7.27 -8.96
N ASN A 45 8.38 -8.20 -9.89
CA ASN A 45 7.07 -8.74 -10.21
C ASN A 45 6.47 -9.56 -9.07
N ARG A 46 7.28 -10.32 -8.33
CA ARG A 46 6.85 -11.02 -7.12
C ARG A 46 6.37 -10.03 -6.05
N ILE A 47 7.15 -9.01 -5.72
CA ILE A 47 6.75 -7.98 -4.74
C ILE A 47 5.45 -7.28 -5.17
N LYS A 48 5.31 -6.90 -6.45
CA LYS A 48 4.05 -6.33 -6.98
C LYS A 48 2.85 -7.27 -6.85
N ARG A 49 3.05 -8.58 -7.01
CA ARG A 49 1.99 -9.59 -6.82
C ARG A 49 1.59 -9.66 -5.35
N LEU A 50 2.56 -9.74 -4.44
CA LEU A 50 2.31 -9.79 -2.99
C LEU A 50 1.57 -8.53 -2.49
N LEU A 51 1.96 -7.34 -2.94
CA LEU A 51 1.29 -6.10 -2.57
C LEU A 51 -0.14 -6.00 -3.11
N ARG A 52 -0.37 -6.41 -4.37
CA ARG A 52 -1.71 -6.44 -4.94
C ARG A 52 -2.61 -7.41 -4.18
N GLU A 53 -2.06 -8.56 -3.79
CA GLU A 53 -2.79 -9.55 -3.01
C GLU A 53 -3.10 -9.06 -1.59
N SER A 54 -2.12 -8.44 -0.92
CA SER A 54 -2.32 -7.80 0.39
C SER A 54 -3.43 -6.75 0.35
N PHE A 55 -3.46 -5.93 -0.71
CA PHE A 55 -4.53 -4.97 -0.92
C PHE A 55 -5.87 -5.62 -1.20
N ARG A 56 -5.92 -6.67 -2.03
CA ARG A 56 -7.14 -7.40 -2.36
C ARG A 56 -7.80 -7.99 -1.10
N LEU A 57 -7.01 -8.63 -0.24
CA LEU A 57 -7.49 -9.26 0.99
C LEU A 57 -7.96 -8.26 2.05
N ASN A 58 -7.39 -7.05 2.05
CA ASN A 58 -7.68 -6.04 3.08
C ASN A 58 -8.54 -4.88 2.57
N ARG A 59 -9.06 -4.94 1.34
CA ARG A 59 -9.76 -3.83 0.70
C ARG A 59 -10.91 -3.29 1.54
N ASP A 60 -11.69 -4.17 2.14
CA ASP A 60 -12.89 -3.80 2.91
C ASP A 60 -12.55 -3.13 4.26
N ARG A 61 -11.30 -3.28 4.70
CA ARG A 61 -10.75 -2.66 5.92
C ARG A 61 -10.21 -1.26 5.64
N ILE A 62 -10.05 -0.85 4.39
CA ILE A 62 -9.51 0.46 3.99
C ILE A 62 -10.67 1.44 3.83
N ARG A 63 -10.48 2.69 4.26
CA ARG A 63 -11.48 3.75 4.02
C ARG A 63 -11.81 3.84 2.52
N PRO A 64 -13.10 3.91 2.16
CA PRO A 64 -13.48 4.09 0.75
C PRO A 64 -12.91 5.40 0.23
N ALA A 65 -12.89 5.54 -1.10
CA ALA A 65 -12.44 6.78 -1.74
C ALA A 65 -11.00 7.18 -1.33
N ALA A 66 -10.06 6.24 -1.38
CA ALA A 66 -8.65 6.48 -1.03
C ALA A 66 -7.71 6.10 -2.18
N ASP A 67 -6.83 7.02 -2.56
CA ASP A 67 -5.72 6.77 -3.48
C ASP A 67 -4.47 6.40 -2.69
N ILE A 68 -4.04 5.15 -2.84
CA ILE A 68 -2.90 4.57 -2.13
C ILE A 68 -1.78 4.35 -3.13
N VAL A 69 -0.64 4.99 -2.90
CA VAL A 69 0.60 4.70 -3.62
C VAL A 69 1.56 4.01 -2.67
N VAL A 70 2.06 2.83 -3.06
CA VAL A 70 3.10 2.12 -2.31
C VAL A 70 4.41 2.08 -3.09
N TYR A 71 5.51 2.17 -2.35
CA TYR A 71 6.87 2.16 -2.88
C TYR A 71 7.78 1.25 -2.06
N PRO A 72 7.99 0.00 -2.51
CA PRO A 72 9.04 -0.87 -1.98
C PRO A 72 10.42 -0.23 -2.07
N ARG A 73 11.14 -0.19 -0.94
CA ARG A 73 12.49 0.39 -0.88
C ARG A 73 13.55 -0.61 -1.37
N PRO A 74 14.70 -0.13 -1.87
CA PRO A 74 15.88 -0.98 -2.03
C PRO A 74 16.16 -1.73 -0.72
N GLY A 75 16.35 -3.05 -0.79
CA GLY A 75 16.47 -3.91 0.39
C GLY A 75 15.20 -4.67 0.78
N CYS A 76 14.03 -4.37 0.20
CA CYS A 76 12.80 -5.14 0.40
C CYS A 76 12.95 -6.59 -0.10
N ARG A 77 13.04 -7.56 0.81
CA ARG A 77 13.31 -8.99 0.51
C ARG A 77 12.09 -9.90 0.62
N TRP A 78 10.88 -9.34 0.51
CA TRP A 78 9.66 -10.13 0.66
C TRP A 78 9.55 -11.23 -0.40
N THR A 79 9.39 -12.45 0.08
CA THR A 79 9.11 -13.64 -0.73
C THR A 79 7.74 -14.24 -0.43
N ARG A 80 7.13 -13.87 0.69
CA ARG A 80 5.87 -14.41 1.22
C ARG A 80 4.84 -13.29 1.42
N LEU A 81 3.57 -13.67 1.41
CA LEU A 81 2.44 -12.74 1.53
C LEU A 81 2.37 -12.10 2.91
N ASP A 82 2.54 -12.89 3.97
CA ASP A 82 2.56 -12.43 5.36
C ASP A 82 3.48 -11.22 5.60
N HIS A 83 4.69 -11.21 5.04
CA HIS A 83 5.62 -10.10 5.17
C HIS A 83 5.11 -8.83 4.48
N ALA A 84 4.56 -8.96 3.26
CA ALA A 84 4.03 -7.84 2.50
C ALA A 84 2.75 -7.29 3.16
N GLU A 85 1.88 -8.18 3.62
CA GLU A 85 0.62 -7.84 4.27
C GLU A 85 0.84 -7.15 5.61
N ALA A 86 1.74 -7.68 6.45
CA ALA A 86 2.08 -7.06 7.74
C ALA A 86 2.65 -5.64 7.55
N ALA A 87 3.57 -5.45 6.59
CA ALA A 87 4.13 -4.14 6.30
C ALA A 87 3.09 -3.18 5.71
N PHE A 88 2.19 -3.68 4.86
CA PHE A 88 1.11 -2.89 4.27
C PHE A 88 0.12 -2.41 5.34
N LEU A 89 -0.36 -3.33 6.20
CA LEU A 89 -1.30 -3.02 7.28
C LEU A 89 -0.71 -2.07 8.32
N ASP A 90 0.58 -2.23 8.68
CA ASP A 90 1.26 -1.30 9.58
C ASP A 90 1.27 0.12 9.02
N LEU A 91 1.56 0.29 7.72
CA LEU A 91 1.52 1.61 7.09
C LEU A 91 0.09 2.18 7.02
N LEU A 92 -0.91 1.37 6.68
CA LEU A 92 -2.32 1.80 6.68
C LEU A 92 -2.79 2.25 8.07
N LYS A 93 -2.34 1.56 9.13
CA LYS A 93 -2.63 1.92 10.51
C LYS A 93 -1.99 3.25 10.88
N ARG A 94 -0.69 3.42 10.59
CA ARG A 94 0.05 4.67 10.85
C ARG A 94 -0.52 5.87 10.11
N SER A 95 -1.03 5.67 8.90
CA SER A 95 -1.64 6.74 8.12
C SER A 95 -3.08 7.07 8.54
N GLY A 96 -3.72 6.24 9.39
CA GLY A 96 -5.13 6.38 9.75
C GLY A 96 -6.09 6.03 8.60
N ALA A 97 -5.67 5.17 7.67
CA ALA A 97 -6.44 4.81 6.48
C ALA A 97 -7.31 3.56 6.65
N LEU A 98 -7.24 2.92 7.82
CA LEU A 98 -8.15 1.85 8.18
C LEU A 98 -9.52 2.42 8.53
N ARG A 99 -10.58 1.68 8.19
CA ARG A 99 -11.93 1.97 8.66
C ARG A 99 -11.96 1.72 10.17
N GLU A 100 -12.51 2.67 10.91
CA GLU A 100 -13.09 2.35 12.21
C GLU A 100 -14.25 1.39 11.94
N ARG A 101 -14.42 0.37 12.78
CA ARG A 101 -15.46 -0.65 12.57
C ARG A 101 -16.79 0.06 12.30
N CYS A 102 -17.35 -0.15 11.11
CA CYS A 102 -18.73 0.20 10.84
C CYS A 102 -19.54 -0.90 11.53
N GLU A 103 -20.23 -0.57 12.61
CA GLU A 103 -21.30 -1.42 13.14
C GLU A 103 -22.32 -1.66 12.01
N PRO A 104 -22.75 -2.90 11.78
CA PRO A 104 -23.84 -3.16 10.85
C PRO A 104 -25.14 -2.62 11.47
N SER A 105 -25.78 -1.68 10.76
CA SER A 105 -27.18 -1.28 10.99
C SER A 105 -28.13 -2.42 10.70
#